data_AF-A0A8C8U7M7-F1
#
_entry.id   AF-A0A8C8U7M7-F1
#
_cell.length_a   1.000
_cell.length_b   1.000
_cell.length_c   1.000
_cell.angle_alpha   90.00
_cell.angle_beta   90.00
_cell.angle_gamma   90.00
#
_symmetry.space_group_name_H-M   'P 1'
#
loop_
_entity.id
_entity.type
_entity.pdbx_description
1 polymer ?
#
loop_
_entity_poly.entity_id
_entity_poly.type
_entity_poly.pdbx_seq_one_letter_code
_entity_poly.pdbx_strand_id
1 'polypeptide(L)'
;MGLLSVDLLITLQILPVFFSNCLFLALYDSVILLKHVALLLSRSKSTRGEWRRMLTSEGLRCVWKSFLLDAYKQVKLGEDAPNSSVVHVSNPEAGNNYALEKTADGTECHLLDFANAERPLVVNFGSAT
;
A
#
# COMPACT_ATOMS: atom_id res chain seq x y z
N MET A 1 5.94 15.68 24.96
CA MET A 1 7.19 15.24 24.30
C MET A 1 7.10 13.90 23.55
N GLY A 2 5.94 13.21 23.49
CA GLY A 2 5.83 11.88 22.89
C GLY A 2 5.62 11.84 21.36
N LEU A 3 4.65 12.58 20.82
CA LEU A 3 4.25 12.49 19.40
C LEU A 3 5.34 12.97 18.42
N LEU A 4 5.92 14.15 18.66
CA LEU A 4 7.01 14.69 17.81
C LEU A 4 8.26 13.79 17.78
N SER A 5 8.49 13.01 18.85
CA SER A 5 9.62 12.07 18.92
C SER A 5 9.36 10.83 18.06
N VAL A 6 8.12 10.32 18.07
CA VAL A 6 7.71 9.17 17.26
C VAL A 6 7.73 9.54 15.77
N ASP A 7 7.19 10.70 15.40
CA ASP A 7 7.18 11.18 14.01
C ASP A 7 8.61 11.38 13.48
N LEU A 8 9.50 11.91 14.31
CA LEU A 8 10.92 12.07 13.96
C LEU A 8 11.61 10.71 13.78
N LEU A 9 11.34 9.75 14.66
CA LEU A 9 11.93 8.41 14.59
C LEU A 9 11.45 7.66 13.33
N ILE A 10 10.16 7.73 13.03
CA ILE A 10 9.56 7.17 11.81
C ILE A 10 10.21 7.81 10.58
N THR A 11 10.30 9.14 10.57
CA THR A 11 10.94 9.88 9.47
C THR A 11 12.38 9.42 9.27
N LEU A 12 13.16 9.30 10.36
CA LEU A 12 14.56 8.87 10.31
C LEU A 12 14.72 7.43 9.80
N GLN A 13 13.76 6.56 10.08
CA GLN A 13 13.75 5.17 9.61
C GLN A 13 13.35 5.06 8.12
N ILE A 14 12.43 5.91 7.66
CA ILE A 14 12.00 5.95 6.24
C ILE A 14 13.09 6.54 5.35
N LEU A 15 13.82 7.55 5.85
CA LEU A 15 14.70 8.41 5.05
C LEU A 15 15.74 7.65 4.20
N PRO A 16 16.43 6.60 4.70
CA PRO A 16 17.39 5.84 3.89
C PRO A 16 16.73 5.11 2.71
N VAL A 17 15.55 4.52 2.93
CA VAL A 17 14.80 3.77 1.91
C VAL A 17 14.19 4.74 0.89
N PHE A 18 13.73 5.90 1.35
CA PHE A 18 13.28 6.97 0.48
C PHE A 18 14.41 7.46 -0.44
N PHE A 19 15.57 7.81 0.11
CA PHE A 19 16.69 8.30 -0.70
C PHE A 19 17.24 7.25 -1.66
N SER A 20 17.25 5.97 -1.29
CA SER A 20 17.67 4.91 -2.22
C SER A 20 16.71 4.81 -3.41
N ASN A 21 15.41 4.87 -3.20
CA ASN A 21 14.41 4.92 -4.29
C ASN A 21 14.60 6.14 -5.19
N CYS A 22 14.83 7.32 -4.59
CA CYS A 22 15.12 8.53 -5.36
C CYS A 22 16.39 8.38 -6.21
N LEU A 23 17.43 7.77 -5.64
CA LEU A 23 18.68 7.49 -6.35
C LEU A 23 18.46 6.53 -7.51
N PHE A 24 17.67 5.45 -7.33
CA PHE A 24 17.34 4.53 -8.42
C PHE A 24 16.62 5.23 -9.58
N LEU A 25 15.64 6.09 -9.28
CA LEU A 25 14.94 6.89 -10.30
C LEU A 25 15.90 7.85 -11.02
N ALA A 26 16.80 8.49 -10.28
CA ALA A 26 17.83 9.38 -10.85
C ALA A 26 18.80 8.62 -11.77
N LEU A 27 19.25 7.44 -11.35
CA LEU A 27 20.13 6.58 -12.16
C LEU A 27 19.40 6.10 -13.42
N TYR A 28 18.14 5.70 -13.30
CA TYR A 28 17.32 5.27 -14.44
C TYR A 28 17.16 6.38 -15.48
N ASP A 29 16.80 7.59 -15.05
CA ASP A 29 16.73 8.77 -15.92
C ASP A 29 18.08 9.06 -16.58
N SER A 30 19.19 8.91 -15.84
CA SER A 30 20.54 9.14 -16.35
C SER A 30 20.95 8.13 -17.42
N VAL A 31 20.60 6.84 -17.24
CA VAL A 31 20.87 5.78 -18.23
C VAL A 31 20.07 6.02 -19.50
N ILE A 32 18.80 6.43 -19.39
CA ILE A 32 18.00 6.75 -20.57
C ILE A 32 18.56 7.98 -21.29
N LEU A 33 18.93 9.03 -20.55
CA LEU A 33 19.55 10.21 -21.12
C LEU A 33 20.84 9.83 -21.87
N LEU A 34 21.70 9.02 -21.26
CA LEU A 34 22.94 8.53 -21.88
C LEU A 34 22.65 7.73 -23.15
N LYS A 35 21.65 6.85 -23.15
CA LYS A 35 21.21 6.10 -24.33
C LYS A 35 20.77 7.06 -25.46
N HIS A 36 20.02 8.10 -25.15
CA HIS A 36 19.60 9.09 -26.14
C HIS A 36 20.81 9.87 -26.71
N VAL A 37 21.74 10.28 -25.87
CA VAL A 37 22.98 10.96 -26.30
C VAL A 37 23.80 10.05 -27.21
N ALA A 38 23.97 8.77 -26.85
CA ALA A 38 24.69 7.79 -27.66
C ALA A 38 24.03 7.57 -29.03
N LEU A 39 22.70 7.50 -29.09
CA LEU A 39 21.94 7.38 -30.34
C LEU A 39 22.09 8.63 -31.22
N LEU A 40 22.08 9.83 -30.62
CA LEU A 40 22.31 11.10 -31.33
C LEU A 40 23.71 11.16 -31.94
N LEU A 41 24.73 10.78 -31.17
CA LEU A 41 26.12 10.75 -31.64
C LEU A 41 26.33 9.71 -32.74
N SER A 42 25.62 8.58 -32.67
CA SER A 42 25.70 7.50 -33.66
C SER A 42 24.98 7.80 -34.99
N ARG A 43 24.45 9.03 -35.19
CA ARG A 43 23.80 9.50 -36.44
C ARG A 43 22.65 8.63 -36.96
N SER A 44 22.05 7.80 -36.11
CA SER A 44 20.95 6.94 -36.51
C SER A 44 19.64 7.75 -36.51
N LYS A 45 18.96 7.83 -37.66
CA LYS A 45 17.58 8.34 -37.77
C LYS A 45 16.63 7.36 -37.08
N SER A 46 16.70 7.29 -35.75
CA SER A 46 15.78 6.48 -34.96
C SER A 46 14.74 7.40 -34.33
N THR A 47 13.49 7.00 -34.49
CA THR A 47 12.28 7.67 -33.99
C THR A 47 12.48 8.15 -32.55
N ARG A 48 12.33 9.46 -32.36
CA ARG A 48 12.42 10.13 -31.07
C ARG A 48 11.18 9.74 -30.25
N GLY A 49 11.20 8.56 -29.64
CA GLY A 49 10.19 8.15 -28.67
C GLY A 49 10.10 9.22 -27.58
N GLU A 50 8.88 9.55 -27.17
CA GLU A 50 8.62 10.57 -26.16
C GLU A 50 9.19 10.08 -24.81
N TRP A 51 10.30 10.68 -24.37
CA TRP A 51 10.90 10.33 -23.10
C TRP A 51 10.14 11.00 -21.96
N ARG A 52 9.58 10.20 -21.05
CA ARG A 52 9.03 10.69 -19.78
C ARG A 52 10.06 10.49 -18.68
N ARG A 53 10.49 11.61 -18.10
CA ARG A 53 11.34 11.62 -16.91
C ARG A 53 10.62 10.94 -15.74
N MET A 54 11.27 10.00 -15.07
CA MET A 54 10.70 9.29 -13.93
C MET A 54 10.93 10.04 -12.61
N LEU A 55 12.08 10.69 -12.43
CA LEU A 55 12.38 11.53 -11.27
C LEU A 55 11.71 12.91 -11.44
N THR A 56 10.45 12.99 -11.07
CA THR A 56 9.66 14.23 -11.01
C THR A 56 9.37 14.63 -9.57
N SER A 57 9.00 15.89 -9.34
CA SER A 57 8.53 16.35 -8.02
C SER A 57 7.32 15.57 -7.53
N GLU A 58 6.39 15.26 -8.45
CA GLU A 58 5.21 14.45 -8.14
C GLU A 58 5.59 13.00 -7.85
N GLY A 59 6.55 12.43 -8.59
CA GLY A 59 7.11 11.11 -8.30
C GLY A 59 7.75 11.04 -6.91
N LEU A 60 8.57 12.03 -6.54
CA LEU A 60 9.17 12.13 -5.20
C LEU A 60 8.11 12.22 -4.10
N ARG A 61 7.10 13.08 -4.30
CA ARG A 61 5.99 13.24 -3.36
C ARG A 61 5.19 11.94 -3.23
N CYS A 62 4.97 11.23 -4.33
CA CYS A 62 4.30 9.93 -4.35
C CYS A 62 5.08 8.88 -3.55
N VAL A 63 6.39 8.74 -3.82
CA VAL A 63 7.27 7.81 -3.10
C VAL A 63 7.28 8.12 -1.60
N TRP A 64 7.41 9.40 -1.22
CA TRP A 64 7.35 9.82 0.19
C TRP A 64 6.02 9.47 0.85
N LYS A 65 4.90 9.77 0.18
CA LYS A 65 3.56 9.43 0.68
C LYS A 65 3.38 7.93 0.84
N SER A 66 3.90 7.11 -0.08
CA SER A 66 3.84 5.66 0.03
C SER A 66 4.51 5.15 1.30
N PHE A 67 5.70 5.66 1.64
CA PHE A 67 6.39 5.25 2.87
C PHE A 67 5.69 5.74 4.13
N LEU A 68 5.13 6.96 4.12
CA LEU A 68 4.34 7.43 5.25
C LEU A 68 3.11 6.55 5.47
N LEU A 69 2.38 6.22 4.41
CA LEU A 69 1.20 5.35 4.50
C LEU A 69 1.55 3.98 5.08
N ASP A 70 2.70 3.42 4.70
CA ASP A 70 3.15 2.12 5.21
C ASP A 70 3.60 2.20 6.68
N ALA A 71 4.31 3.27 7.07
CA ALA A 71 4.76 3.44 8.44
C ALA A 71 3.61 3.69 9.44
N TYR A 72 2.57 4.41 9.01
CA TYR A 72 1.36 4.64 9.82
C TYR A 72 0.31 3.54 9.68
N LYS A 73 0.61 2.45 8.95
CA LYS A 73 -0.27 1.30 8.88
C LYS A 73 -0.44 0.71 10.28
N GLN A 74 -1.68 0.71 10.76
CA GLN A 74 -2.02 0.17 12.08
C GLN A 74 -1.89 -1.37 12.12
N VAL A 75 -2.10 -2.03 10.98
CA VAL A 75 -2.01 -3.49 10.84
C VAL A 75 -0.57 -3.89 10.52
N LYS A 76 0.06 -4.68 11.38
CA LYS A 76 1.41 -5.23 11.16
C LYS A 76 1.39 -6.75 11.34
N LEU A 77 2.23 -7.44 10.58
CA LEU A 77 2.36 -8.91 10.70
C LEU A 77 2.98 -9.27 12.06
N GLY A 78 2.41 -10.28 12.71
CA GLY A 78 2.87 -10.74 14.04
C GLY A 78 2.32 -9.93 15.22
N GLU A 79 1.63 -8.82 14.96
CA GLU A 79 0.87 -8.05 15.95
C GLU A 79 -0.59 -8.49 15.96
N ASP A 80 -1.35 -8.04 16.97
CA ASP A 80 -2.78 -8.32 17.10
C ASP A 80 -3.56 -7.77 15.89
N ALA A 81 -4.46 -8.60 15.36
CA ALA A 81 -5.35 -8.20 14.28
C ALA A 81 -6.35 -7.13 14.77
N PRO A 82 -6.53 -6.01 14.06
CA PRO A 82 -7.46 -4.98 14.48
C PRO A 82 -8.91 -5.48 14.50
N ASN A 83 -9.61 -5.21 15.60
CA ASN A 83 -11.01 -5.59 15.76
C ASN A 83 -11.98 -4.50 15.27
N SER A 84 -11.86 -4.14 13.99
CA SER A 84 -12.66 -3.05 13.39
C SER A 84 -14.15 -3.37 13.35
N SER A 85 -14.99 -2.33 13.48
CA SER A 85 -16.44 -2.44 13.28
C SER A 85 -16.78 -2.75 11.82
N VAL A 86 -17.71 -3.68 11.63
CA VAL A 86 -18.28 -4.14 10.36
C VAL A 86 -19.80 -4.27 10.51
N VAL A 87 -20.53 -4.31 9.39
CA VAL A 87 -21.97 -4.54 9.42
C VAL A 87 -22.25 -5.95 8.92
N HIS A 88 -22.95 -6.75 9.71
CA HIS A 88 -23.34 -8.09 9.30
C HIS A 88 -24.42 -8.02 8.23
N VAL A 89 -24.20 -8.72 7.11
CA VAL A 89 -25.17 -8.86 6.02
C VAL A 89 -25.58 -10.32 5.96
N SER A 90 -26.81 -10.60 6.31
CA SER A 90 -27.39 -11.94 6.21
C SER A 90 -27.74 -12.24 4.76
N ASN A 91 -27.19 -13.33 4.22
CA ASN A 91 -27.59 -13.82 2.90
C ASN A 91 -28.83 -14.72 3.04
N PRO A 92 -30.00 -14.36 2.48
CA PRO A 92 -31.21 -15.19 2.55
C PRO A 92 -31.06 -16.54 1.83
N GLU A 93 -30.09 -16.71 0.95
CA GLU A 93 -29.89 -17.93 0.14
C GLU A 93 -28.86 -18.91 0.74
N ALA A 94 -28.07 -18.48 1.72
CA ALA A 94 -27.04 -19.31 2.35
C ALA A 94 -27.61 -20.10 3.54
N GLY A 95 -28.42 -21.12 3.24
CA GLY A 95 -28.74 -22.14 4.24
C GLY A 95 -27.48 -22.89 4.65
N ASN A 96 -26.91 -22.61 5.83
CA ASN A 96 -26.10 -23.55 6.63
C ASN A 96 -25.66 -22.98 7.99
N ASN A 97 -26.25 -23.52 9.06
CA ASN A 97 -25.63 -24.22 10.21
C ASN A 97 -24.37 -23.70 10.91
N TYR A 98 -24.00 -22.43 10.82
CA TYR A 98 -23.11 -21.84 11.82
C TYR A 98 -23.96 -21.19 12.90
N ALA A 99 -23.81 -21.66 14.13
CA ALA A 99 -24.44 -21.12 15.34
C ALA A 99 -23.90 -19.73 15.69
N LEU A 100 -23.87 -18.82 14.72
CA LEU A 100 -23.83 -17.41 15.01
C LEU A 100 -25.25 -17.08 15.44
N GLU A 101 -25.42 -16.71 16.72
CA GLU A 101 -26.66 -16.16 17.23
C GLU A 101 -27.24 -15.21 16.19
N LYS A 102 -28.52 -15.39 15.91
CA LYS A 102 -29.34 -14.75 14.89
C LYS A 102 -29.24 -13.22 14.97
N THR A 103 -28.11 -12.65 14.58
CA THR A 103 -27.87 -11.22 14.47
C THR A 103 -28.69 -10.74 13.30
N ALA A 104 -29.58 -9.78 13.59
CA ALA A 104 -30.47 -9.24 12.59
C ALA A 104 -29.66 -8.64 11.44
N ASP A 105 -30.20 -8.72 10.22
CA ASP A 105 -29.59 -8.10 9.06
C ASP A 105 -29.30 -6.62 9.34
N GLY A 106 -28.08 -6.17 9.03
CA GLY A 106 -27.69 -4.78 9.26
C GLY A 106 -27.25 -4.43 10.68
N THR A 107 -27.04 -5.39 11.59
CA THR A 107 -26.44 -5.10 12.91
C THR A 107 -24.94 -4.84 12.79
N GLU A 108 -24.49 -3.81 13.50
CA GLU A 108 -23.06 -3.57 13.72
C GLU A 108 -22.45 -4.70 14.57
N CYS A 109 -21.31 -5.23 14.12
CA CYS A 109 -20.50 -6.20 14.83
C CYS A 109 -19.01 -5.93 14.57
N HIS A 110 -18.12 -6.78 15.07
CA HIS A 110 -16.69 -6.62 14.87
C HIS A 110 -16.07 -7.76 14.06
N LEU A 111 -14.92 -7.47 13.43
CA LEU A 111 -14.23 -8.42 12.55
C LEU A 111 -13.84 -9.73 13.25
N LEU A 112 -13.41 -9.67 14.51
CA LEU A 112 -12.98 -10.85 15.27
C LEU A 112 -14.16 -11.66 15.82
N ASP A 113 -15.39 -11.16 15.76
CA ASP A 113 -16.58 -11.93 16.14
C ASP A 113 -16.80 -13.13 15.19
N PHE A 114 -16.22 -13.08 13.98
CA PHE A 114 -16.21 -14.19 13.01
C PHE A 114 -15.04 -15.17 13.22
N ALA A 115 -14.09 -14.85 14.10
CA ALA A 115 -12.94 -15.70 14.37
C ALA A 115 -13.33 -16.91 15.22
N ASN A 116 -12.59 -18.01 15.07
CA ASN A 116 -12.72 -19.19 15.92
C ASN A 116 -11.32 -19.71 16.22
N ALA A 117 -11.01 -20.02 17.48
CA ALA A 117 -9.69 -20.44 17.93
C ALA A 117 -9.14 -21.68 17.20
N GLU A 118 -10.01 -22.53 16.65
CA GLU A 118 -9.63 -23.77 15.98
C GLU A 118 -9.34 -23.59 14.48
N ARG A 119 -9.65 -22.42 13.90
CA ARG A 119 -9.47 -22.17 12.46
C ARG A 119 -9.00 -20.75 12.13
N PRO A 120 -8.10 -20.57 11.15
CA PRO A 120 -7.75 -19.24 10.67
C PRO A 120 -8.97 -18.50 10.08
N LEU A 121 -9.08 -17.21 10.39
CA LEU A 121 -10.02 -16.31 9.73
C LEU A 121 -9.34 -15.69 8.50
N VAL A 122 -9.92 -15.88 7.32
CA VAL A 122 -9.44 -15.28 6.07
C VAL A 122 -10.38 -14.13 5.70
N VAL A 123 -9.82 -12.93 5.51
CA VAL A 123 -10.58 -11.73 5.17
C VAL A 123 -10.24 -11.29 3.76
N ASN A 124 -11.27 -11.09 2.93
CA ASN A 124 -11.14 -10.57 1.57
C ASN A 124 -11.93 -9.27 1.44
N PHE A 125 -11.23 -8.17 1.21
CA PHE A 125 -11.85 -6.86 1.01
C PHE A 125 -12.06 -6.62 -0.49
N GLY A 126 -13.26 -6.21 -0.87
CA GLY A 126 -13.60 -5.94 -2.27
C GLY A 126 -14.79 -5.01 -2.42
N SER A 127 -14.98 -4.51 -3.64
CA SER A 127 -16.14 -3.71 -4.06
C SER A 127 -16.57 -4.11 -5.46
N ALA A 128 -17.87 -4.05 -5.75
CA ALA A 128 -18.44 -4.46 -7.03
C ALA A 128 -18.35 -3.40 -8.16
N THR A 129 -17.35 -2.50 -8.11
CA THR A 129 -17.15 -1.44 -9.11
C THR A 129 -17.08 -1.97 -10.53
#